data_AF-A0A8J4GRB9-F1
#
_entry.id   AF-A0A8J4GRB9-F1
#
_cell.length_a   1.000
_cell.length_b   1.000
_cell.length_c   1.000
_cell.angle_alpha   90.00
_cell.angle_beta   90.00
_cell.angle_gamma   90.00
#
_symmetry.space_group_name_H-M   'P 1'
#
loop_
_entity.id
_entity.type
_entity.pdbx_description
1 polymer ?
#
loop_
_entity_poly.entity_id
_entity_poly.type
_entity_poly.pdbx_seq_one_letter_code
_entity_poly.pdbx_strand_id
1 'polypeptide(L)'
;MGSQMDYTVAMDTGGEVEEGLIMKAGARGIPHAFVIDADNNITFSGHPMDPMFESALRTAAAAASDRGAGGPTGRQALPLVTASLDELLVMPVKALKLILTERGLPTSDCVEKADLAKKIAATCANVTYYK
;
A
#
# COMPACT_ATOMS: atom_id res chain seq x y z
N MET A 1 17.10 -4.03 -13.80
CA MET A 1 16.99 -5.11 -12.78
C MET A 1 15.55 -5.13 -12.29
N GLY A 2 14.85 -6.26 -12.40
CA GLY A 2 13.41 -6.41 -12.12
C GLY A 2 12.62 -7.10 -13.24
N SER A 3 13.04 -6.95 -14.50
CA SER A 3 12.36 -7.50 -15.69
C SER A 3 12.38 -9.03 -15.82
N GLN A 4 13.04 -9.74 -14.91
CA GLN A 4 13.09 -11.21 -14.86
C GLN A 4 12.18 -11.78 -13.76
N MET A 5 11.51 -10.92 -13.00
CA MET A 5 10.61 -11.32 -11.93
C MET A 5 9.16 -11.12 -12.38
N ASP A 6 8.34 -12.16 -12.27
CA ASP A 6 6.91 -12.11 -12.59
C ASP A 6 6.06 -11.46 -11.46
N TYR A 7 6.71 -10.88 -10.45
CA TYR A 7 6.08 -10.22 -9.32
C TYR A 7 6.51 -8.76 -9.22
N THR A 8 5.68 -7.94 -8.57
CA THR A 8 5.95 -6.52 -8.36
C THR A 8 7.19 -6.34 -7.50
N VAL A 9 8.16 -5.58 -8.02
CA VAL A 9 9.36 -5.17 -7.29
C VAL A 9 9.26 -3.67 -7.01
N ALA A 10 9.37 -3.30 -5.73
CA ALA A 10 9.46 -1.92 -5.28
C ALA A 10 10.86 -1.64 -4.71
N MET A 11 11.37 -0.42 -4.91
CA MET A 11 12.64 0.02 -4.34
C MET A 11 12.38 1.05 -3.24
N ASP A 12 12.82 0.76 -2.01
CA ASP A 12 12.75 1.69 -0.89
C ASP A 12 14.06 2.49 -0.80
N THR A 13 14.28 3.42 -1.73
CA THR A 13 15.49 4.25 -1.74
C THR A 13 15.52 5.28 -0.61
N GLY A 14 14.36 5.59 -0.03
CA GLY A 14 14.20 6.56 1.07
C GLY A 14 14.26 5.94 2.47
N GLY A 15 14.18 4.60 2.59
CA GLY A 15 14.18 3.89 3.87
C GLY A 15 12.85 3.94 4.62
N GLU A 16 11.76 4.36 3.96
CA GLU A 16 10.44 4.53 4.62
C GLU A 16 9.84 3.18 5.04
N VAL A 17 10.04 2.13 4.23
CA VAL A 17 9.60 0.77 4.54
C VAL A 17 10.51 0.15 5.59
N GLU A 18 11.82 0.43 5.51
CA GLU A 18 12.77 -0.01 6.53
C GLU A 18 12.37 0.55 7.92
N GLU A 19 12.21 1.87 8.05
CA GLU A 19 11.87 2.53 9.31
C GLU A 19 10.44 2.20 9.77
N GLY A 20 9.48 2.27 8.84
CA GLY A 20 8.06 2.18 9.15
C GLY A 20 7.57 0.76 9.42
N LEU A 21 8.15 -0.25 8.76
CA LEU A 21 7.69 -1.64 8.81
C LEU A 21 8.75 -2.57 9.37
N ILE A 22 9.94 -2.63 8.75
CA ILE A 22 10.97 -3.63 9.05
C ILE A 22 11.46 -3.49 10.50
N MET A 23 11.88 -2.28 10.89
CA MET A 23 12.37 -2.01 12.25
C MET A 23 11.28 -2.19 13.31
N LYS A 24 10.06 -1.70 13.04
CA LYS A 24 8.93 -1.82 13.98
C LYS A 24 8.47 -3.26 14.18
N ALA A 25 8.56 -4.08 13.14
CA ALA A 25 8.28 -5.50 13.22
C ALA A 25 9.41 -6.29 13.93
N GLY A 26 10.49 -5.63 14.34
CA GLY A 26 11.62 -6.27 15.02
C GLY A 26 12.41 -7.21 14.11
N ALA A 27 12.33 -7.04 12.80
CA ALA A 27 13.07 -7.85 11.84
C ALA A 27 14.59 -7.63 12.03
N ARG A 28 15.34 -8.72 12.22
CA ARG A 28 16.79 -8.69 12.46
C ARG A 28 17.52 -9.48 11.38
N GLY A 29 17.76 -8.85 10.23
CA GLY A 29 18.62 -9.37 9.17
C GLY A 29 17.93 -9.57 7.82
N ILE A 30 18.75 -9.83 6.80
CA ILE A 30 18.31 -10.19 5.44
C ILE A 30 18.70 -11.64 5.13
N PRO A 31 17.90 -12.40 4.35
CA PRO A 31 16.56 -12.05 3.85
C PRO A 31 15.48 -12.13 4.93
N HIS A 32 14.49 -11.24 4.87
CA HIS A 32 13.31 -11.22 5.75
C HIS A 32 12.04 -11.23 4.90
N ALA A 33 11.03 -11.96 5.36
CA ALA A 33 9.76 -12.10 4.68
C ALA A 33 8.60 -11.82 5.64
N PHE A 34 7.55 -11.21 5.10
CA PHE A 34 6.24 -11.13 5.74
C PHE A 34 5.24 -11.91 4.90
N VAL A 35 4.37 -12.67 5.55
CA VAL A 35 3.18 -13.23 4.91
C VAL A 35 1.98 -12.46 5.44
N ILE A 36 1.20 -11.90 4.53
CA ILE A 36 0.00 -11.13 4.83
C ILE A 36 -1.20 -11.93 4.32
N ASP A 37 -2.17 -12.19 5.19
CA ASP A 37 -3.41 -12.84 4.77
C ASP A 37 -4.34 -11.86 4.03
N ALA A 38 -5.45 -12.38 3.45
CA ALA A 38 -6.40 -11.53 2.75
C ALA A 38 -7.20 -10.59 3.67
N ASP A 39 -7.05 -10.70 4.99
CA ASP A 39 -7.61 -9.79 5.99
C ASP A 39 -6.61 -8.70 6.41
N ASN A 40 -5.43 -8.64 5.78
CA ASN A 40 -4.32 -7.72 6.04
C ASN A 40 -3.62 -7.93 7.39
N ASN A 41 -3.70 -9.14 7.95
CA ASN A 41 -2.90 -9.49 9.12
C ASN A 41 -1.57 -10.10 8.70
N ILE A 42 -0.51 -9.74 9.43
CA ILE A 42 0.79 -10.39 9.30
C ILE A 42 0.70 -11.75 10.00
N THR A 43 0.66 -12.83 9.21
CA THR A 43 0.59 -14.22 9.71
C THR A 43 1.97 -14.82 9.90
N PHE A 44 3.01 -14.23 9.28
CA PHE A 44 4.41 -14.60 9.48
C PHE A 44 5.31 -13.38 9.31
N SER A 45 6.35 -13.30 10.14
CA SER A 45 7.45 -12.32 10.04
C SER A 45 8.75 -13.04 10.43
N GLY A 46 9.67 -13.21 9.49
CA GLY A 46 10.91 -13.94 9.77
C GLY A 46 11.71 -14.29 8.52
N HIS A 47 12.67 -15.19 8.70
CA HIS A 47 13.51 -15.66 7.60
C HIS A 47 12.73 -16.61 6.67
N PRO A 48 12.81 -16.48 5.34
CA PRO A 48 12.00 -17.29 4.40
C PRO A 48 12.33 -18.79 4.39
N MET A 49 13.49 -19.20 4.91
CA MET A 49 13.83 -20.62 5.11
C MET A 49 13.32 -21.22 6.43
N ASP A 50 12.63 -20.43 7.26
CA ASP A 50 11.97 -20.96 8.45
C ASP A 50 10.84 -21.93 8.02
N PRO A 51 10.74 -23.15 8.58
CA PRO A 51 9.66 -24.07 8.26
C PRO A 51 8.24 -23.48 8.43
N MET A 52 8.09 -22.51 9.34
CA MET A 52 6.82 -21.81 9.58
C MET A 52 6.41 -20.92 8.40
N PHE A 53 7.36 -20.46 7.58
CA PHE A 53 7.08 -19.64 6.40
C PHE A 53 6.18 -20.37 5.40
N GLU A 54 6.58 -21.58 5.00
CA GLU A 54 5.82 -22.40 4.04
C GLU A 54 4.40 -22.72 4.56
N SER A 55 4.28 -23.00 5.86
CA SER A 55 2.99 -23.27 6.49
C SER A 55 2.06 -22.04 6.47
N ALA A 56 2.58 -20.87 6.86
CA ALA A 56 1.84 -19.62 6.84
C ALA A 56 1.43 -19.22 5.42
N LEU A 57 2.34 -19.36 4.45
CA LEU A 57 2.09 -19.08 3.04
C LEU A 57 0.97 -19.96 2.48
N ARG A 58 1.02 -21.27 2.72
CA ARG A 58 -0.02 -22.21 2.26
C ARG A 58 -1.38 -21.92 2.88
N THR A 59 -1.39 -21.61 4.18
CA THR A 59 -2.63 -21.25 4.90
C THR A 59 -3.25 -19.99 4.33
N ALA A 60 -2.45 -18.92 4.14
CA ALA A 60 -2.90 -17.67 3.56
C ALA A 60 -3.41 -17.86 2.12
N ALA A 61 -2.70 -18.66 1.30
CA ALA A 61 -3.09 -18.93 -0.08
C ALA A 61 -4.38 -19.77 -0.20
N ALA A 62 -4.56 -20.77 0.67
CA ALA A 62 -5.79 -21.56 0.72
C ALA A 62 -6.99 -20.68 1.11
N ALA A 63 -6.85 -19.87 2.16
CA ALA A 63 -7.88 -18.93 2.60
C ALA A 63 -8.19 -17.84 1.55
N ALA A 64 -7.25 -17.53 0.65
CA ALA A 64 -7.50 -16.64 -0.49
C ALA A 64 -8.24 -17.35 -1.63
N SER A 65 -7.92 -18.63 -1.89
CA SER A 65 -8.55 -19.42 -2.95
C SER A 65 -10.01 -19.76 -2.65
N ASP A 66 -10.32 -20.03 -1.38
CA ASP A 66 -11.69 -20.27 -0.91
C ASP A 66 -12.58 -19.03 -1.00
N ARG A 67 -11.98 -17.83 -1.07
CA ARG A 67 -12.70 -16.57 -1.28
C ARG A 67 -13.04 -16.30 -2.76
N GLY A 68 -12.66 -17.18 -3.67
CA GLY A 68 -12.79 -16.97 -5.12
C GLY A 68 -11.93 -15.77 -5.59
N ALA A 69 -11.94 -15.48 -6.90
CA ALA A 69 -11.19 -14.36 -7.50
C ALA A 69 -11.72 -12.95 -7.10
N GLY A 70 -12.34 -12.84 -5.93
CA GLY A 70 -12.60 -11.59 -5.23
C GLY A 70 -11.75 -11.56 -3.97
N GLY A 71 -10.62 -10.84 -4.03
CA GLY A 71 -10.04 -10.26 -2.80
C GLY A 71 -11.12 -9.51 -2.00
N PRO A 72 -10.86 -9.16 -0.72
CA PRO A 72 -11.88 -8.83 0.28
C PRO A 72 -13.11 -8.14 -0.33
N THR A 73 -14.24 -8.85 -0.33
CA THR A 73 -15.53 -8.54 -1.00
C THR A 73 -16.27 -7.33 -0.43
N GLY A 74 -15.53 -6.26 -0.14
CA GLY A 74 -16.06 -4.97 0.23
C GLY A 74 -15.09 -3.82 -0.04
N ARG A 75 -13.87 -4.09 -0.55
CA ARG A 75 -12.87 -3.06 -0.79
C ARG A 75 -12.60 -2.82 -2.28
N GLN A 76 -13.19 -1.77 -2.82
CA GLN A 76 -12.97 -1.34 -4.21
C GLN A 76 -11.65 -0.57 -4.29
N ALA A 77 -10.74 -1.01 -5.17
CA ALA A 77 -9.54 -0.26 -5.50
C ALA A 77 -9.95 1.11 -6.08
N LEU A 78 -9.56 2.18 -5.41
CA LEU A 78 -9.76 3.52 -5.91
C LEU A 78 -8.80 3.76 -7.08
N PRO A 79 -9.27 4.29 -8.21
CA PRO A 79 -8.41 4.55 -9.36
C PRO A 79 -7.30 5.54 -8.97
N LEU A 80 -6.14 5.36 -9.60
CA LEU A 80 -5.04 6.32 -9.50
C LEU A 80 -5.52 7.68 -10.01
N VAL A 81 -5.08 8.74 -9.34
CA VAL A 81 -5.37 10.09 -9.79
C VAL A 81 -4.39 10.44 -10.90
N THR A 82 -4.87 10.49 -12.14
CA THR A 82 -4.06 10.81 -13.32
C THR A 82 -4.05 12.31 -13.66
N ALA A 83 -4.83 13.12 -12.92
CA ALA A 83 -4.88 14.57 -13.13
C ALA A 83 -3.54 15.21 -12.76
N SER A 84 -3.08 16.12 -13.62
CA SER A 84 -1.89 16.94 -13.39
C SER A 84 -2.08 17.93 -12.24
N LEU A 85 -0.96 18.45 -11.71
CA LEU A 85 -1.02 19.43 -10.63
C LEU A 85 -1.84 20.67 -11.01
N ASP A 86 -1.72 21.15 -12.25
CA ASP A 86 -2.45 22.31 -12.75
C ASP A 86 -3.96 22.04 -12.81
N GLU A 87 -4.37 20.85 -13.24
CA GLU A 87 -5.78 20.44 -13.25
C GLU A 87 -6.34 20.33 -11.83
N LEU A 88 -5.56 19.77 -10.89
CA LEU A 88 -5.94 19.68 -9.48
C LEU A 88 -6.08 21.08 -8.84
N LEU A 89 -5.26 22.05 -9.24
CA LEU A 89 -5.34 23.43 -8.76
C LEU A 89 -6.59 24.16 -9.27
N VAL A 90 -7.24 23.70 -10.35
CA VAL A 90 -8.51 24.26 -10.83
C VAL A 90 -9.71 23.65 -10.08
N MET A 91 -9.60 22.41 -9.59
CA MET A 91 -10.69 21.73 -8.87
C MET A 91 -11.11 22.45 -7.58
N PRO A 92 -12.37 22.34 -7.13
CA PRO A 92 -12.81 22.94 -5.88
C PRO A 92 -12.15 22.25 -4.67
N VAL A 93 -11.83 23.02 -3.62
CA VAL A 93 -11.20 22.52 -2.38
C VAL A 93 -11.96 21.33 -1.78
N LYS A 94 -13.30 21.35 -1.85
CA LYS A 94 -14.15 20.25 -1.39
C LYS A 94 -13.87 18.94 -2.12
N ALA A 95 -13.64 18.98 -3.43
CA ALA A 95 -13.32 17.79 -4.22
C ALA A 95 -11.92 17.26 -3.88
N LEU A 96 -10.93 18.14 -3.70
CA LEU A 96 -9.58 17.74 -3.27
C LEU A 96 -9.61 17.08 -1.89
N LYS A 97 -10.35 17.65 -0.93
CA LYS A 97 -10.51 17.05 0.40
C LYS A 97 -11.20 15.68 0.32
N LEU A 98 -12.23 15.54 -0.52
CA LEU A 98 -12.92 14.26 -0.72
C LEU A 98 -11.97 13.18 -1.28
N ILE A 99 -11.16 13.51 -2.28
CA ILE A 99 -10.17 12.59 -2.86
C ILE A 99 -9.23 12.02 -1.79
N LEU A 100 -8.76 12.89 -0.87
CA LEU A 100 -7.87 12.52 0.22
C LEU A 100 -8.59 11.71 1.30
N THR A 101 -9.78 12.13 1.74
CA THR A 101 -10.53 11.42 2.79
C THR A 101 -11.03 10.05 2.34
N GLU A 102 -11.45 9.89 1.08
CA GLU A 102 -11.81 8.58 0.53
C GLU A 102 -10.62 7.61 0.53
N ARG A 103 -9.40 8.13 0.46
CA ARG A 103 -8.15 7.37 0.52
C ARG A 103 -7.59 7.24 1.94
N GLY A 104 -8.32 7.71 2.95
CA GLY A 104 -7.90 7.69 4.35
C GLY A 104 -6.72 8.62 4.68
N LEU A 105 -6.39 9.57 3.79
CA LEU A 105 -5.29 10.49 4.00
C LEU A 105 -5.74 11.69 4.84
N PRO A 106 -4.99 12.07 5.90
CA PRO A 106 -5.32 13.23 6.70
C PRO A 106 -5.16 14.52 5.87
N THR A 107 -6.00 15.51 6.17
CA THR A 107 -5.96 16.85 5.54
C THR A 107 -5.61 17.95 6.54
N SER A 108 -5.34 17.59 7.79
CA SER A 108 -5.03 18.52 8.89
C SER A 108 -3.67 19.23 8.73
N ASP A 109 -2.77 18.65 7.93
CA ASP A 109 -1.46 19.19 7.58
C ASP A 109 -1.48 20.11 6.35
N CYS A 110 -2.62 20.23 5.66
CA CYS A 110 -2.77 21.03 4.46
C CYS A 110 -3.45 22.37 4.79
N VAL A 111 -2.69 23.47 4.74
CA VAL A 111 -3.17 24.82 5.10
C VAL A 111 -3.81 25.50 3.89
N GLU A 112 -3.20 25.33 2.72
CA GLU A 112 -3.65 25.95 1.48
C GLU A 112 -4.24 24.92 0.49
N LYS A 113 -4.99 25.43 -0.49
CA LYS A 113 -5.48 24.61 -1.61
C LYS A 113 -4.33 23.93 -2.35
N ALA A 114 -3.21 24.62 -2.51
CA ALA A 114 -2.03 24.10 -3.17
C ALA A 114 -1.44 22.89 -2.43
N ASP A 115 -1.50 22.85 -1.10
CA ASP A 115 -1.00 21.73 -0.30
C ASP A 115 -1.81 20.45 -0.56
N LEU A 116 -3.14 20.58 -0.64
CA LEU A 116 -4.02 19.46 -0.99
C LEU A 116 -3.70 18.91 -2.39
N ALA A 117 -3.55 19.80 -3.37
CA ALA A 117 -3.25 19.41 -4.76
C ALA A 117 -1.88 18.73 -4.87
N LYS A 118 -0.84 19.27 -4.22
CA LYS A 118 0.50 18.67 -4.16
C LYS A 118 0.48 17.31 -3.50
N LYS A 119 -0.24 17.17 -2.38
CA LYS A 119 -0.38 15.89 -1.67
C LYS A 119 -1.06 14.83 -2.55
N ILE A 120 -2.15 15.19 -3.23
CA ILE A 120 -2.82 14.27 -4.17
C ILE A 120 -1.87 13.86 -5.30
N ALA A 121 -1.17 14.80 -5.92
CA ALA A 121 -0.25 14.52 -7.02
C ALA A 121 0.93 13.63 -6.59
N ALA A 122 1.47 13.85 -5.39
CA ALA A 122 2.59 13.07 -4.87
C ALA A 122 2.17 11.64 -4.49
N THR A 123 1.04 11.48 -3.81
CA THR A 123 0.67 10.21 -3.16
C THR A 123 -0.36 9.42 -3.96
N CYS A 124 -1.43 10.07 -4.42
CA CYS A 124 -2.56 9.38 -5.06
C CYS A 124 -2.32 9.04 -6.54
N ALA A 125 -1.24 9.54 -7.14
CA ALA A 125 -0.82 9.17 -8.50
C ALA A 125 -0.05 7.84 -8.55
N ASN A 126 0.60 7.47 -7.44
CA ASN A 126 1.54 6.35 -7.39
C ASN A 126 1.06 5.20 -6.48
N VAL A 127 0.13 5.48 -5.57
CA VAL A 127 -0.35 4.52 -4.57
C VAL A 127 -1.81 4.19 -4.81
N THR A 128 -2.12 2.90 -4.96
CA THR A 128 -3.49 2.40 -5.00
C THR A 128 -4.03 2.26 -3.59
N TYR A 129 -5.13 2.95 -3.33
CA TYR A 129 -5.87 2.86 -2.06
C TYR A 129 -7.13 2.03 -2.26
N TYR A 130 -7.64 1.46 -1.17
CA TYR A 130 -8.80 0.58 -1.19
C TYR A 130 -9.88 1.14 -0.26
N LYS A 131 -11.13 1.19 -0.73
CA LYS A 131 -12.29 1.69 0.03
C LYS A 131 -13.27 0.56 0.29
#